data_AF-A9VV92-F1
#
_entry.id   AF-A9VV92-F1
#
_cell.length_a   1.000
_cell.length_b   1.000
_cell.length_c   1.000
_cell.angle_alpha   90.00
_cell.angle_beta   90.00
_cell.angle_gamma   90.00
#
_symmetry.space_group_name_H-M   'P 1'
#
loop_
_entity.id
_entity.type
_entity.pdbx_description
1 polymer ?
#
loop_
_entity_poly.entity_id
_entity_poly.type
_entity_poly.pdbx_seq_one_letter_code
_entity_poly.pdbx_strand_id
1 'polypeptide(L)'
;MNQLSLTNKERTSNGKDVGSLRIAFTIENTTNSTFSFSFNKMRATTDQGELFEPSTFIKQNFINPTKKIDDTQDNKIVFNDYGTKDLESIQWVDFTFEINKKSPEITIAKTQKYKIRFNIDQHYGGTTTKQEQPQTSSNTDDVTYKNEIKPKIDSMIKEFNNIWNQEVKSVFNKEGETLATINQNTLQEQMELVSTKYRELSKENINFNSSDKINDPTLKEKINKFREEFGAAANYRENAANAILQGIRDLAPMEDRMKEARKSIKISEQKFNNASTHLTEFETKLNSK
;
A
#
# COMPACT_ATOMS: atom_id res chain seq x y z
N MET A 1 -6.87 -3.17 -4.01
CA MET A 1 -5.91 -3.63 -5.04
C MET A 1 -4.56 -3.55 -4.40
N ASN A 2 -3.80 -4.64 -4.37
CA ASN A 2 -2.47 -4.68 -3.74
C ASN A 2 -1.42 -4.93 -4.83
N GLN A 3 -0.41 -4.08 -4.92
CA GLN A 3 0.75 -4.29 -5.80
C GLN A 3 1.51 -5.54 -5.36
N LEU A 4 1.84 -6.39 -6.31
CA LEU A 4 2.75 -7.53 -6.11
C LEU A 4 4.15 -7.19 -6.65
N SER A 5 4.22 -6.53 -7.81
CA SER A 5 5.47 -6.06 -8.38
C SER A 5 5.21 -4.95 -9.42
N LEU A 6 6.05 -3.94 -9.46
CA LEU A 6 6.16 -2.97 -10.55
C LEU A 6 7.60 -2.90 -11.05
N THR A 7 7.81 -3.12 -12.34
CA THR A 7 9.16 -3.02 -12.94
C THR A 7 9.11 -2.26 -14.26
N ASN A 8 10.17 -1.52 -14.55
CA ASN A 8 10.45 -0.92 -15.87
C ASN A 8 11.42 -1.80 -16.71
N LYS A 9 11.76 -3.02 -16.26
CA LYS A 9 12.63 -3.98 -16.96
C LYS A 9 11.81 -5.12 -17.57
N GLU A 10 11.91 -5.30 -18.89
CA GLU A 10 11.19 -6.35 -19.62
C GLU A 10 11.94 -7.68 -19.62
N ARG A 11 13.14 -7.66 -20.20
CA ARG A 11 14.02 -8.81 -20.45
C ARG A 11 15.40 -8.28 -20.81
N THR A 12 16.39 -9.17 -20.84
CA THR A 12 17.70 -8.86 -21.42
C THR A 12 17.79 -9.49 -22.81
N SER A 13 18.11 -8.69 -23.82
CA SER A 13 18.27 -9.13 -25.22
C SER A 13 19.63 -8.66 -25.73
N ASN A 14 20.45 -9.58 -26.23
CA ASN A 14 21.82 -9.29 -26.70
C ASN A 14 22.69 -8.53 -25.68
N GLY A 15 22.55 -8.87 -24.38
CA GLY A 15 23.30 -8.23 -23.29
C GLY A 15 22.86 -6.79 -22.97
N LYS A 16 21.79 -6.29 -23.61
CA LYS A 16 21.15 -5.02 -23.26
C LYS A 16 19.80 -5.29 -22.62
N ASP A 17 19.47 -4.55 -21.58
CA ASP A 17 18.12 -4.60 -21.06
C ASP A 17 17.16 -4.00 -22.12
N VAL A 18 15.96 -4.58 -22.21
CA VAL A 18 14.81 -4.01 -22.91
C VAL A 18 13.88 -3.50 -21.83
N GLY A 19 13.51 -2.23 -21.88
CA GLY A 19 12.63 -1.63 -20.88
C GLY A 19 11.15 -1.80 -21.23
N SER A 20 10.32 -2.03 -20.22
CA SER A 20 8.86 -2.03 -20.33
C SER A 20 8.27 -1.80 -18.95
N LEU A 21 7.17 -1.08 -18.83
CA LEU A 21 6.48 -0.97 -17.55
C LEU A 21 5.50 -2.13 -17.37
N ARG A 22 5.77 -2.97 -16.36
CA ARG A 22 4.97 -4.16 -16.04
C ARG A 22 4.49 -4.10 -14.60
N ILE A 23 3.18 -4.17 -14.42
CA ILE A 23 2.56 -4.27 -13.09
C ILE A 23 1.91 -5.63 -12.90
N ALA A 24 2.18 -6.23 -11.74
CA ALA A 24 1.44 -7.35 -11.19
C ALA A 24 0.75 -6.91 -9.90
N PHE A 25 -0.48 -7.36 -9.68
CA PHE A 25 -1.27 -6.99 -8.52
C PHE A 25 -2.29 -8.08 -8.16
N THR A 26 -2.92 -7.91 -7.00
CA THR A 26 -4.11 -8.65 -6.62
C THR A 26 -5.30 -7.71 -6.45
N ILE A 27 -6.48 -8.16 -6.87
CA ILE A 27 -7.74 -7.47 -6.56
C ILE A 27 -8.64 -8.47 -5.84
N GLU A 28 -9.10 -8.09 -4.65
CA GLU A 28 -10.03 -8.86 -3.84
C GLU A 28 -11.32 -8.06 -3.71
N ASN A 29 -12.46 -8.68 -4.03
CA ASN A 29 -13.77 -8.11 -3.75
C ASN A 29 -14.28 -8.63 -2.40
N THR A 30 -14.14 -7.81 -1.37
CA THR A 30 -14.56 -8.13 0.00
C THR A 30 -15.99 -7.67 0.29
N THR A 31 -16.85 -7.56 -0.73
CA THR A 31 -18.24 -7.09 -0.57
C THR A 31 -19.23 -8.06 -1.22
N ASN A 32 -20.51 -7.91 -0.85
CA ASN A 32 -21.62 -8.65 -1.45
C ASN A 32 -22.09 -8.12 -2.81
N SER A 33 -21.36 -7.18 -3.41
CA SER A 33 -21.71 -6.59 -4.71
C SER A 33 -20.82 -7.12 -5.82
N THR A 34 -21.37 -7.28 -7.03
CA THR A 34 -20.56 -7.54 -8.22
C THR A 34 -19.97 -6.24 -8.75
N PHE A 35 -18.68 -6.26 -9.10
CA PHE A 35 -18.03 -5.14 -9.79
C PHE A 35 -17.59 -5.55 -11.17
N SER A 36 -17.49 -4.57 -12.07
CA SER A 36 -16.77 -4.71 -13.33
C SER A 36 -15.66 -3.71 -13.46
N PHE A 37 -14.55 -4.18 -14.02
CA PHE A 37 -13.33 -3.44 -14.24
C PHE A 37 -12.83 -3.65 -15.67
N SER A 38 -12.37 -2.59 -16.33
CA SER A 38 -11.86 -2.68 -17.71
C SER A 38 -10.36 -2.42 -17.71
N PHE A 39 -9.57 -3.49 -17.62
CA PHE A 39 -8.11 -3.39 -17.57
C PHE A 39 -7.51 -2.71 -18.82
N ASN A 40 -8.13 -2.86 -19.99
CA ASN A 40 -7.72 -2.17 -21.22
C ASN A 40 -7.94 -0.64 -21.20
N LYS A 41 -8.77 -0.14 -20.27
CA LYS A 41 -9.01 1.29 -20.07
C LYS A 41 -8.15 1.89 -18.98
N MET A 42 -7.33 1.08 -18.29
CA MET A 42 -6.35 1.58 -17.34
C MET A 42 -5.33 2.45 -18.08
N ARG A 43 -4.88 3.52 -17.43
CA ARG A 43 -3.82 4.39 -17.96
C ARG A 43 -2.73 4.52 -16.91
N ALA A 44 -1.48 4.52 -17.35
CA ALA A 44 -0.33 4.70 -16.49
C ALA A 44 0.32 6.05 -16.81
N THR A 45 0.58 6.88 -15.81
CA THR A 45 1.28 8.16 -15.98
C THR A 45 2.56 8.14 -15.15
N THR A 46 3.72 8.30 -15.78
CA THR A 46 5.01 8.31 -15.08
C THR A 46 5.28 9.66 -14.41
N ASP A 47 6.32 9.69 -13.59
CA ASP A 47 6.91 10.89 -13.02
C ASP A 47 7.48 11.87 -14.05
N GLN A 48 7.81 11.38 -15.24
CA GLN A 48 8.19 12.19 -16.40
C GLN A 48 6.98 12.73 -17.18
N GLY A 49 5.75 12.41 -16.75
CA GLY A 49 4.50 12.86 -17.37
C GLY A 49 4.05 12.06 -18.60
N GLU A 50 4.72 10.95 -18.90
CA GLU A 50 4.40 10.09 -20.05
C GLU A 50 3.16 9.25 -19.75
N LEU A 51 2.25 9.14 -20.72
CA LEU A 51 1.00 8.40 -20.60
C LEU A 51 1.05 7.10 -21.40
N PHE A 52 0.84 5.97 -20.73
CA PHE A 52 0.87 4.65 -21.34
C PHE A 52 -0.50 3.98 -21.37
N GLU A 53 -0.76 3.29 -22.47
CA GLU A 53 -1.88 2.37 -22.62
C GLU A 53 -1.39 0.91 -22.50
N PRO A 54 -2.20 0.01 -21.92
CA PRO A 54 -1.80 -1.36 -21.74
C PRO A 54 -1.81 -2.09 -23.09
N SER A 55 -0.66 -2.61 -23.49
CA SER A 55 -0.49 -3.49 -24.64
C SER A 55 -0.97 -4.92 -24.38
N THR A 56 -0.85 -5.37 -23.11
CA THR A 56 -1.34 -6.65 -22.61
C THR A 56 -2.15 -6.38 -21.35
N PHE A 57 -3.31 -7.03 -21.21
CA PHE A 57 -4.22 -6.81 -20.10
C PHE A 57 -5.05 -8.06 -19.79
N ILE A 58 -5.51 -8.16 -18.54
CA ILE A 58 -6.45 -9.20 -18.08
C ILE A 58 -7.79 -9.05 -18.81
N LYS A 59 -8.30 -10.14 -19.40
CA LYS A 59 -9.59 -10.16 -20.12
C LYS A 59 -10.80 -10.28 -19.19
N GLN A 60 -10.61 -10.75 -17.97
CA GLN A 60 -11.68 -10.86 -16.99
C GLN A 60 -12.14 -9.46 -16.57
N ASN A 61 -13.38 -9.12 -16.87
CA ASN A 61 -13.92 -7.80 -16.58
C ASN A 61 -14.87 -7.77 -15.37
N PHE A 62 -15.12 -8.91 -14.73
CA PHE A 62 -16.07 -9.02 -13.60
C PHE A 62 -15.40 -9.63 -12.38
N ILE A 63 -15.69 -9.05 -11.22
CA ILE A 63 -15.25 -9.51 -9.91
C ILE A 63 -16.50 -9.72 -9.06
N ASN A 64 -16.95 -10.97 -9.00
CA ASN A 64 -18.09 -11.36 -8.18
C ASN A 64 -17.75 -11.25 -6.68
N PRO A 65 -18.75 -11.22 -5.79
CA PRO A 65 -18.54 -11.23 -4.35
C PRO A 65 -17.53 -12.30 -3.91
N THR A 66 -16.68 -11.94 -2.95
CA THR A 66 -15.64 -12.79 -2.33
C THR A 66 -14.63 -13.40 -3.31
N LYS A 67 -14.60 -12.96 -4.58
CA LYS A 67 -13.62 -13.42 -5.56
C LYS A 67 -12.35 -12.56 -5.51
N LYS A 68 -11.23 -13.25 -5.72
CA LYS A 68 -9.91 -12.67 -5.89
C LYS A 68 -9.45 -12.87 -7.33
N ILE A 69 -8.89 -11.82 -7.92
CA ILE A 69 -8.04 -11.91 -9.11
C ILE A 69 -6.60 -11.88 -8.61
N ASP A 70 -5.84 -12.90 -8.99
CA ASP A 70 -4.41 -13.03 -8.67
C ASP A 70 -3.63 -13.17 -9.98
N ASP A 71 -2.62 -12.34 -10.15
CA ASP A 71 -1.90 -12.14 -11.41
C ASP A 71 -0.45 -12.63 -11.32
N THR A 72 -0.27 -13.81 -10.72
CA THR A 72 1.06 -14.31 -10.33
C THR A 72 1.80 -15.07 -11.42
N GLN A 73 1.19 -15.43 -12.56
CA GLN A 73 1.87 -16.30 -13.52
C GLN A 73 1.90 -15.79 -14.98
N ASP A 74 0.83 -15.27 -15.60
CA ASP A 74 0.85 -14.95 -17.04
C ASP A 74 -0.05 -13.78 -17.53
N ASN A 75 -0.70 -13.01 -16.65
CA ASN A 75 -1.64 -11.95 -17.07
C ASN A 75 -1.23 -10.53 -16.64
N LYS A 76 0.07 -10.31 -16.42
CA LYS A 76 0.61 -8.99 -16.07
C LYS A 76 0.10 -7.93 -17.03
N ILE A 77 -0.33 -6.80 -16.49
CA ILE A 77 -0.64 -5.67 -17.36
C ILE A 77 0.69 -5.09 -17.82
N VAL A 78 0.90 -5.16 -19.14
CA VAL A 78 2.13 -4.71 -19.78
C VAL A 78 1.84 -3.43 -20.54
N PHE A 79 2.56 -2.38 -20.17
CA PHE A 79 2.61 -1.11 -20.86
C PHE A 79 3.91 -1.11 -21.68
N ASN A 80 3.77 -1.32 -22.99
CA ASN A 80 4.90 -1.30 -23.90
C ASN A 80 5.14 0.12 -24.37
N ASP A 81 6.38 0.56 -24.29
CA ASP A 81 6.86 1.69 -25.07
C ASP A 81 8.29 1.40 -25.52
N TYR A 82 8.47 1.31 -26.83
CA TYR A 82 9.75 1.02 -27.46
C TYR A 82 10.54 2.30 -27.78
N GLY A 83 10.02 3.48 -27.43
CA GLY A 83 10.55 4.79 -27.83
C GLY A 83 10.91 5.74 -26.69
N THR A 84 10.60 5.41 -25.43
CA THR A 84 10.94 6.28 -24.29
C THR A 84 12.42 6.25 -24.00
N LYS A 85 13.03 7.44 -24.07
CA LYS A 85 14.36 7.67 -23.53
C LYS A 85 14.22 7.69 -22.01
N ASP A 86 15.13 7.00 -21.33
CA ASP A 86 15.32 7.12 -19.89
C ASP A 86 14.28 6.37 -19.03
N LEU A 87 13.86 5.16 -19.41
CA LEU A 87 13.04 4.28 -18.56
C LEU A 87 13.69 4.03 -17.18
N GLU A 88 15.02 4.06 -17.08
CA GLU A 88 15.80 4.04 -15.83
C GLU A 88 15.41 5.13 -14.84
N SER A 89 15.01 6.30 -15.35
CA SER A 89 14.75 7.49 -14.55
C SER A 89 13.36 7.46 -13.89
N ILE A 90 12.45 6.60 -14.38
CA ILE A 90 11.10 6.50 -13.84
C ILE A 90 11.14 5.93 -12.42
N GLN A 91 10.65 6.70 -11.45
CA GLN A 91 10.61 6.30 -10.04
C GLN A 91 9.23 5.81 -9.61
N TRP A 92 8.17 6.39 -10.16
CA TRP A 92 6.79 6.05 -9.81
C TRP A 92 5.87 6.14 -11.00
N VAL A 93 4.73 5.45 -10.89
CA VAL A 93 3.68 5.47 -11.90
C VAL A 93 2.31 5.61 -11.23
N ASP A 94 1.54 6.56 -11.73
CA ASP A 94 0.13 6.75 -11.40
C ASP A 94 -0.74 5.91 -12.33
N PHE A 95 -1.45 4.93 -11.78
CA PHE A 95 -2.47 4.18 -12.49
C PHE A 95 -3.83 4.79 -12.27
N THR A 96 -4.49 5.16 -13.36
CA THR A 96 -5.87 5.67 -13.35
C THR A 96 -6.80 4.67 -13.99
N PHE A 97 -7.95 4.47 -13.36
CA PHE A 97 -8.95 3.49 -13.82
C PHE A 97 -10.32 3.71 -13.19
N GLU A 98 -11.32 3.00 -13.71
CA GLU A 98 -12.71 3.06 -13.25
C GLU A 98 -13.22 1.70 -12.81
N ILE A 99 -13.84 1.62 -11.63
CA ILE A 99 -14.58 0.43 -11.18
C ILE A 99 -16.07 0.75 -11.21
N ASN A 100 -16.84 -0.14 -11.83
CA ASN A 100 -18.29 -0.04 -11.91
C ASN A 100 -18.94 -1.07 -10.99
N LYS A 101 -19.77 -0.64 -10.03
CA LYS A 101 -20.67 -1.51 -9.29
C LYS A 101 -21.84 -1.92 -10.18
N LYS A 102 -22.16 -3.21 -10.21
CA LYS A 102 -23.29 -3.77 -10.97
C LYS A 102 -24.57 -3.86 -10.13
N SER A 103 -25.71 -3.65 -10.77
CA SER A 103 -27.02 -4.02 -10.22
C SER A 103 -27.26 -5.53 -10.32
N PRO A 104 -28.32 -6.08 -9.71
CA PRO A 104 -28.74 -7.47 -9.93
C PRO A 104 -28.97 -7.80 -11.41
N GLU A 105 -29.41 -6.83 -12.22
CA GLU A 105 -29.63 -6.94 -13.67
C GLU A 105 -28.34 -6.71 -14.49
N ILE A 106 -27.17 -6.65 -13.84
CA ILE A 106 -25.84 -6.51 -14.45
C ILE A 106 -25.63 -5.14 -15.18
N THR A 107 -26.53 -4.18 -14.98
CA THR A 107 -26.33 -2.80 -15.44
C THR A 107 -25.40 -2.04 -14.50
N ILE A 108 -24.81 -0.92 -14.96
CA ILE A 108 -23.93 -0.10 -14.13
C ILE A 108 -24.80 0.68 -13.14
N ALA A 109 -24.70 0.35 -11.86
CA ALA A 109 -25.40 1.05 -10.79
C ALA A 109 -24.62 2.27 -10.29
N LYS A 110 -23.28 2.17 -10.26
CA LYS A 110 -22.39 3.26 -9.82
C LYS A 110 -21.02 3.11 -10.45
N THR A 111 -20.40 4.21 -10.84
CA THR A 111 -19.01 4.28 -11.30
C THR A 111 -18.18 5.05 -10.29
N GLN A 112 -16.98 4.55 -10.00
CA GLN A 112 -15.99 5.24 -9.18
C GLN A 112 -14.65 5.26 -9.92
N LYS A 113 -14.06 6.45 -10.04
CA LYS A 113 -12.71 6.64 -10.58
C LYS A 113 -11.68 6.49 -9.48
N TYR A 114 -10.55 5.90 -9.81
CA TYR A 114 -9.42 5.70 -8.93
C TYR A 114 -8.15 6.19 -9.61
N LYS A 115 -7.24 6.70 -8.78
CA LYS A 115 -5.86 7.01 -9.11
C LYS A 115 -5.01 6.42 -8.00
N ILE A 116 -4.11 5.51 -8.35
CA ILE A 116 -3.22 4.84 -7.39
C ILE A 116 -1.80 4.98 -7.89
N ARG A 117 -0.92 5.50 -7.03
CA ARG A 117 0.51 5.59 -7.31
C ARG A 117 1.21 4.34 -6.79
N PHE A 118 2.11 3.81 -7.60
CA PHE A 118 3.03 2.76 -7.22
C PHE A 118 4.46 3.18 -7.54
N ASN A 119 5.38 2.91 -6.61
CA ASN A 119 6.82 3.08 -6.85
C ASN A 119 7.33 1.86 -7.62
N ILE A 120 8.35 2.06 -8.46
CA ILE A 120 8.98 0.97 -9.21
C ILE A 120 9.83 0.15 -8.23
N ASP A 121 9.54 -1.14 -8.12
CA ASP A 121 10.26 -2.06 -7.22
C ASP A 121 11.59 -2.53 -7.83
N GLN A 122 11.69 -2.55 -9.17
CA GLN A 122 12.85 -3.03 -9.91
C GLN A 122 13.14 -2.13 -11.11
N HIS A 123 14.27 -1.40 -11.03
CA HIS A 123 14.73 -0.48 -12.07
C HIS A 123 15.54 -1.15 -13.18
N TYR A 124 15.39 -0.64 -14.40
CA TYR A 124 16.20 -0.90 -15.58
C TYR A 124 17.62 -0.32 -15.40
N GLY A 125 18.65 -1.11 -15.71
CA GLY A 125 20.06 -0.78 -15.43
C GLY A 125 20.92 -0.48 -16.66
N GLY A 126 20.33 -0.02 -17.76
CA GLY A 126 21.09 0.30 -18.98
C GLY A 126 22.06 1.47 -18.78
N THR A 127 23.30 1.31 -19.25
CA THR A 127 24.37 2.30 -19.12
C THR A 127 24.16 3.48 -20.07
N THR A 128 23.74 4.62 -19.54
CA THR A 128 23.97 5.93 -20.16
C THR A 128 24.52 6.89 -19.12
N THR A 129 25.84 7.09 -19.13
CA THR A 129 26.55 8.10 -18.34
C THR A 129 26.01 9.50 -18.64
N LYS A 130 25.53 10.22 -17.62
CA LYS A 130 25.37 11.68 -17.66
C LYS A 130 26.17 12.34 -16.54
N GLN A 131 26.94 13.33 -16.95
CA GLN A 131 27.93 14.09 -16.19
C GLN A 131 27.33 14.89 -15.02
N GLU A 132 28.11 14.99 -13.96
CA GLU A 132 27.89 15.82 -12.78
C GLU A 132 27.86 17.33 -13.10
N GLN A 133 26.95 18.05 -12.44
CA GLN A 133 27.00 19.50 -12.22
C GLN A 133 26.63 19.80 -10.74
N PRO A 134 27.02 20.97 -10.18
CA PRO A 134 27.62 21.04 -8.85
C PRO A 134 26.62 20.93 -7.69
N GLN A 135 27.05 20.20 -6.65
CA GLN A 135 26.34 19.99 -5.39
C GLN A 135 26.02 21.32 -4.67
N THR A 136 24.73 21.57 -4.50
CA THR A 136 24.19 22.39 -3.40
C THR A 136 23.62 21.44 -2.34
N SER A 137 23.59 21.89 -1.08
CA SER A 137 23.14 21.20 0.15
C SER A 137 21.81 20.42 0.10
N SER A 138 21.05 20.49 -1.00
CA SER A 138 19.84 19.72 -1.28
C SER A 138 20.06 18.19 -1.31
N ASN A 139 21.25 17.74 -1.71
CA ASN A 139 21.51 16.32 -2.00
C ASN A 139 21.66 15.44 -0.73
N THR A 140 21.94 16.03 0.44
CA THR A 140 22.19 15.25 1.66
C THR A 140 20.90 14.65 2.25
N ASP A 141 19.80 15.40 2.23
CA ASP A 141 18.50 14.92 2.74
C ASP A 141 17.94 13.80 1.85
N ASP A 142 18.15 13.87 0.52
CA ASP A 142 17.72 12.83 -0.41
C ASP A 142 18.49 11.52 -0.21
N VAL A 143 19.81 11.60 -0.14
CA VAL A 143 20.68 10.44 0.15
C VAL A 143 20.33 9.84 1.51
N THR A 144 20.17 10.67 2.54
CA THR A 144 19.80 10.22 3.89
C THR A 144 18.43 9.57 3.90
N TYR A 145 17.46 10.15 3.19
CA TYR A 145 16.13 9.58 3.09
C TYR A 145 16.16 8.20 2.43
N LYS A 146 16.73 8.10 1.22
CA LYS A 146 16.76 6.87 0.43
C LYS A 146 17.50 5.74 1.13
N ASN A 147 18.64 6.03 1.76
CA ASN A 147 19.52 5.01 2.30
C ASN A 147 19.22 4.65 3.75
N GLU A 148 18.74 5.60 4.57
CA GLU A 148 18.59 5.36 6.02
C GLU A 148 17.16 5.41 6.52
N ILE A 149 16.32 6.28 5.96
CA ILE A 149 14.98 6.53 6.48
C ILE A 149 13.94 5.64 5.79
N LYS A 150 13.91 5.68 4.45
CA LYS A 150 12.92 4.98 3.64
C LYS A 150 12.89 3.46 3.89
N PRO A 151 14.03 2.74 3.98
CA PRO A 151 14.00 1.31 4.24
C PRO A 151 13.34 0.94 5.58
N LYS A 152 13.50 1.79 6.60
CA LYS A 152 12.87 1.60 7.91
C LYS A 152 11.37 1.89 7.86
N ILE A 153 10.97 2.94 7.16
CA ILE A 153 9.55 3.24 6.92
C ILE A 153 8.87 2.11 6.16
N ASP A 154 9.47 1.65 5.07
CA ASP A 154 8.93 0.56 4.25
C ASP A 154 8.81 -0.73 5.08
N SER A 155 9.81 -1.03 5.91
CA SER A 155 9.78 -2.16 6.86
C SER A 155 8.63 -2.05 7.85
N MET A 156 8.45 -0.89 8.49
CA MET A 156 7.36 -0.67 9.44
C MET A 156 5.98 -0.75 8.78
N ILE A 157 5.80 -0.19 7.58
CA ILE A 157 4.54 -0.27 6.81
C ILE A 157 4.24 -1.73 6.44
N LYS A 158 5.25 -2.49 6.03
CA LYS A 158 5.10 -3.91 5.74
C LYS A 158 4.66 -4.69 6.98
N GLU A 159 5.30 -4.45 8.12
CA GLU A 159 4.95 -5.11 9.38
C GLU A 159 3.52 -4.74 9.82
N PHE A 160 3.15 -3.46 9.74
CA PHE A 160 1.79 -2.99 10.03
C PHE A 160 0.72 -3.80 9.29
N ASN A 161 0.93 -4.00 7.98
CA ASN A 161 0.02 -4.74 7.12
C ASN A 161 0.07 -6.26 7.36
N ASN A 162 1.24 -6.80 7.66
CA ASN A 162 1.41 -8.23 7.94
C ASN A 162 0.66 -8.65 9.21
N ILE A 163 0.79 -7.88 10.30
CA ILE A 163 0.07 -8.15 11.55
C ILE A 163 -1.44 -8.26 11.28
N TRP A 164 -2.00 -7.32 10.51
CA TRP A 164 -3.41 -7.33 10.15
C TRP A 164 -3.81 -8.55 9.30
N ASN A 165 -3.05 -8.83 8.25
CA ASN A 165 -3.39 -9.86 7.28
C ASN A 165 -3.21 -11.29 7.80
N GLN A 166 -2.23 -11.53 8.67
CA GLN A 166 -1.95 -12.87 9.19
C GLN A 166 -2.79 -13.17 10.43
N GLU A 167 -2.89 -12.21 11.35
CA GLU A 167 -3.39 -12.48 12.70
C GLU A 167 -4.84 -12.01 12.91
N VAL A 168 -5.31 -11.04 12.12
CA VAL A 168 -6.66 -10.46 12.29
C VAL A 168 -7.64 -10.94 11.23
N LYS A 169 -7.26 -11.01 9.94
CA LYS A 169 -8.15 -11.57 8.90
C LYS A 169 -8.60 -12.99 9.22
N SER A 170 -7.73 -13.82 9.80
CA SER A 170 -8.05 -15.22 10.17
C SER A 170 -9.18 -15.32 11.22
N VAL A 171 -9.34 -14.30 12.05
CA VAL A 171 -10.34 -14.21 13.13
C VAL A 171 -11.64 -13.54 12.67
N PHE A 172 -11.55 -12.55 11.80
CA PHE A 172 -12.68 -11.68 11.43
C PHE A 172 -13.39 -12.04 10.12
N ASN A 173 -12.76 -12.82 9.22
CA ASN A 173 -13.27 -13.03 7.85
C ASN A 173 -14.16 -14.25 7.63
N LYS A 174 -14.62 -14.95 8.67
CA LYS A 174 -15.77 -15.83 8.46
C LYS A 174 -17.04 -14.99 8.55
N GLU A 175 -17.37 -14.32 7.44
CA GLU A 175 -18.66 -13.65 7.28
C GLU A 175 -19.78 -14.63 7.63
N GLY A 176 -20.47 -14.37 8.74
CA GLY A 176 -21.55 -15.22 9.25
C GLY A 176 -21.23 -16.08 10.47
N GLU A 177 -19.96 -16.20 10.89
CA GLU A 177 -19.65 -16.82 12.18
C GLU A 177 -19.86 -15.83 13.33
N THR A 178 -20.71 -16.21 14.28
CA THR A 178 -20.80 -15.53 15.57
C THR A 178 -19.57 -15.92 16.39
N LEU A 179 -19.05 -15.01 17.22
CA LEU A 179 -17.93 -15.28 18.15
C LEU A 179 -18.13 -16.56 18.99
N ALA A 180 -19.36 -17.03 19.13
CA ALA A 180 -19.72 -18.29 19.78
C ALA A 180 -19.07 -19.54 19.14
N THR A 181 -18.63 -19.50 17.88
CA THR A 181 -17.96 -20.63 17.21
C THR A 181 -16.43 -20.54 17.22
N ILE A 182 -15.86 -19.42 17.67
CA ILE A 182 -14.41 -19.23 17.76
C ILE A 182 -13.93 -19.74 19.11
N ASN A 183 -12.89 -20.59 19.12
CA ASN A 183 -12.24 -21.02 20.35
C ASN A 183 -11.68 -19.79 21.08
N GLN A 184 -12.24 -19.49 22.27
CA GLN A 184 -11.89 -18.30 23.04
C GLN A 184 -10.41 -18.25 23.44
N ASN A 185 -9.78 -19.39 23.72
CA ASN A 185 -8.35 -19.44 24.06
C ASN A 185 -7.49 -19.07 22.84
N THR A 186 -7.81 -19.60 21.67
CA THR A 186 -7.12 -19.25 20.42
C THR A 186 -7.28 -17.78 20.07
N LEU A 187 -8.50 -17.24 20.24
CA LEU A 187 -8.77 -15.83 20.01
C LEU A 187 -7.98 -14.94 20.99
N GLN A 188 -7.90 -15.35 22.26
CA GLN A 188 -7.15 -14.63 23.27
C GLN A 188 -5.66 -14.56 22.91
N GLU A 189 -5.03 -15.71 22.64
CA GLU A 189 -3.60 -15.78 22.26
C GLU A 189 -3.30 -14.91 21.04
N GLN A 190 -4.17 -14.96 20.02
CA GLN A 190 -4.02 -14.15 18.81
C GLN A 190 -4.15 -12.65 19.09
N MET A 191 -5.14 -12.22 19.89
CA MET A 191 -5.29 -10.80 20.20
C MET A 191 -4.19 -10.29 21.13
N GLU A 192 -3.64 -11.12 22.01
CA GLU A 192 -2.45 -10.79 22.82
C GLU A 192 -1.22 -10.58 21.92
N LEU A 193 -1.03 -11.44 20.92
CA LEU A 193 0.04 -11.30 19.93
C LEU A 193 -0.14 -10.02 19.10
N VAL A 194 -1.34 -9.78 18.57
CA VAL A 194 -1.66 -8.59 17.77
C VAL A 194 -1.43 -7.31 18.57
N SER A 195 -1.94 -7.25 19.79
CA SER A 195 -1.75 -6.12 20.70
C SER A 195 -0.26 -5.85 20.93
N THR A 196 0.52 -6.90 21.20
CA THR A 196 1.95 -6.80 21.45
C THR A 196 2.71 -6.30 20.21
N LYS A 197 2.49 -6.91 19.04
CA LYS A 197 3.17 -6.50 17.79
C LYS A 197 2.87 -5.05 17.41
N TYR A 198 1.62 -4.59 17.53
CA TYR A 198 1.30 -3.19 17.24
C TYR A 198 1.87 -2.20 18.26
N ARG A 199 1.94 -2.59 19.54
CA ARG A 199 2.60 -1.79 20.59
C ARG A 199 4.09 -1.65 20.32
N GLU A 200 4.74 -2.74 19.94
CA GLU A 200 6.16 -2.76 19.57
C GLU A 200 6.42 -1.90 18.34
N LEU A 201 5.59 -2.02 17.30
CA LEU A 201 5.68 -1.19 16.11
C LEU A 201 5.50 0.31 16.41
N SER A 202 4.57 0.65 17.30
CA SER A 202 4.38 2.03 17.75
C SER A 202 5.62 2.58 18.47
N LYS A 203 6.22 1.76 19.37
CA LYS A 203 7.48 2.10 20.04
C LYS A 203 8.65 2.23 19.07
N GLU A 204 8.74 1.33 18.09
CA GLU A 204 9.75 1.41 17.02
C GLU A 204 9.64 2.73 16.26
N ASN A 205 8.42 3.12 15.87
CA ASN A 205 8.17 4.41 15.20
C ASN A 205 8.54 5.63 16.08
N ILE A 206 8.27 5.57 17.39
CA ILE A 206 8.68 6.63 18.33
C ILE A 206 10.21 6.72 18.45
N ASN A 207 10.89 5.58 18.50
CA ASN A 207 12.35 5.52 18.63
C ASN A 207 13.08 5.86 17.32
N PHE A 208 12.43 5.60 16.18
CA PHE A 208 12.91 5.95 14.86
C PHE A 208 12.78 7.47 14.63
N ASN A 209 13.66 8.25 15.27
CA ASN A 209 13.64 9.72 15.20
C ASN A 209 14.12 10.27 13.85
N SER A 210 13.43 9.93 12.77
CA SER A 210 13.86 10.22 11.39
C SER A 210 13.96 11.70 11.06
N SER A 211 13.23 12.55 11.78
CA SER A 211 13.28 14.00 11.60
C SER A 211 14.63 14.61 11.93
N ASP A 212 15.33 14.13 12.96
CA ASP A 212 16.65 14.66 13.34
C ASP A 212 17.68 14.53 12.22
N LYS A 213 17.47 13.56 11.32
CA LYS A 213 18.34 13.28 10.17
C LYS A 213 18.02 14.11 8.93
N ILE A 214 16.94 14.88 8.96
CA ILE A 214 16.50 15.75 7.86
C ILE A 214 16.81 17.21 8.20
N ASN A 215 17.49 17.91 7.30
CA ASN A 215 17.91 19.29 7.50
C ASN A 215 16.82 20.28 7.08
N ASP A 216 16.12 20.03 5.97
CA ASP A 216 15.06 20.92 5.50
C ASP A 216 13.89 20.97 6.49
N PRO A 217 13.51 22.16 7.00
CA PRO A 217 12.44 22.30 7.98
C PRO A 217 11.07 21.82 7.50
N THR A 218 10.76 22.00 6.21
CA THR A 218 9.47 21.57 5.62
C THR A 218 9.43 20.05 5.48
N LEU A 219 10.52 19.43 5.05
CA LEU A 219 10.64 17.98 5.00
C LEU A 219 10.60 17.36 6.41
N LYS A 220 11.29 17.99 7.37
CA LYS A 220 11.24 17.61 8.79
C LYS A 220 9.82 17.64 9.35
N GLU A 221 9.03 18.67 9.05
CA GLU A 221 7.62 18.74 9.45
C GLU A 221 6.80 17.58 8.86
N LYS A 222 6.95 17.32 7.55
CA LYS A 222 6.17 16.28 6.87
C LYS A 222 6.49 14.87 7.35
N ILE A 223 7.77 14.56 7.56
CA ILE A 223 8.16 13.24 8.08
C ILE A 223 7.72 13.06 9.54
N ASN A 224 7.69 14.13 10.34
CA ASN A 224 7.11 14.09 11.68
C ASN A 224 5.60 13.80 11.65
N LYS A 225 4.84 14.48 10.77
CA LYS A 225 3.40 14.19 10.62
C LYS A 225 3.12 12.77 10.14
N PHE A 226 3.96 12.22 9.25
CA PHE A 226 3.90 10.80 8.90
C PHE A 226 4.03 9.93 10.16
N ARG A 227 5.06 10.17 11.00
CA ARG A 227 5.31 9.37 12.20
C ARG A 227 4.18 9.47 13.22
N GLU A 228 3.64 10.67 13.44
CA GLU A 228 2.52 10.89 14.36
C GLU A 228 1.28 10.10 13.93
N GLU A 229 0.88 10.24 12.65
CA GLU A 229 -0.29 9.55 12.12
C GLU A 229 -0.06 8.04 12.02
N PHE A 230 1.14 7.58 11.64
CA PHE A 230 1.47 6.15 11.58
C PHE A 230 1.48 5.50 12.97
N GLY A 231 2.11 6.15 13.95
CA GLY A 231 2.10 5.70 15.35
C GLY A 231 0.68 5.65 15.93
N ALA A 232 -0.14 6.66 15.63
CA ALA A 232 -1.55 6.65 16.00
C ALA A 232 -2.29 5.48 15.35
N ALA A 233 -2.04 5.19 14.07
CA ALA A 233 -2.65 4.06 13.39
C ALA A 233 -2.33 2.72 14.08
N ALA A 234 -1.07 2.49 14.46
CA ALA A 234 -0.65 1.30 15.20
C ALA A 234 -1.32 1.22 16.57
N ASN A 235 -1.34 2.31 17.33
CA ASN A 235 -2.01 2.38 18.64
C ASN A 235 -3.50 2.04 18.55
N TYR A 236 -4.21 2.50 17.51
CA TYR A 236 -5.61 2.15 17.32
C TYR A 236 -5.83 0.67 16.97
N ARG A 237 -4.90 0.01 16.27
CA ARG A 237 -4.98 -1.45 16.07
C ARG A 237 -4.72 -2.20 17.38
N GLU A 238 -3.75 -1.77 18.17
CA GLU A 238 -3.52 -2.29 19.52
C GLU A 238 -4.79 -2.15 20.38
N ASN A 239 -5.41 -0.97 20.38
CA ASN A 239 -6.64 -0.72 21.13
C ASN A 239 -7.79 -1.63 20.70
N ALA A 240 -7.89 -1.92 19.39
CA ALA A 240 -8.88 -2.87 18.90
C ALA A 240 -8.68 -4.27 19.48
N ALA A 241 -7.44 -4.76 19.48
CA ALA A 241 -7.09 -6.05 20.07
C ALA A 241 -7.36 -6.08 21.59
N ASN A 242 -6.96 -5.01 22.31
CA ASN A 242 -7.18 -4.89 23.75
C ASN A 242 -8.68 -4.82 24.11
N ALA A 243 -9.51 -4.18 23.29
CA ALA A 243 -10.95 -4.17 23.49
C ALA A 243 -11.52 -5.59 23.44
N ILE A 244 -11.11 -6.40 22.45
CA ILE A 244 -11.55 -7.79 22.32
C ILE A 244 -11.08 -8.61 23.54
N LEU A 245 -9.82 -8.45 23.96
CA LEU A 245 -9.29 -9.12 25.16
C LEU A 245 -10.09 -8.76 26.43
N GLN A 246 -10.54 -7.52 26.57
CA GLN A 246 -11.42 -7.13 27.68
C GLN A 246 -12.76 -7.88 27.63
N GLY A 247 -13.31 -8.10 26.43
CA GLY A 247 -14.53 -8.88 26.24
C GLY A 247 -14.34 -10.35 26.56
N ILE A 248 -13.20 -10.94 26.19
CA ILE A 248 -12.86 -12.35 26.50
C ILE A 248 -12.67 -12.55 28.01
N ARG A 249 -12.09 -11.57 28.69
CA ARG A 249 -11.83 -11.61 30.15
C ARG A 249 -13.03 -11.14 30.99
N ASP A 250 -14.21 -11.01 30.38
CA ASP A 250 -15.45 -10.55 31.03
C ASP A 250 -15.33 -9.20 31.77
N LEU A 251 -14.40 -8.33 31.36
CA LEU A 251 -14.22 -7.00 31.95
C LEU A 251 -15.29 -6.00 31.49
N ALA A 252 -15.95 -6.29 30.36
CA ALA A 252 -17.06 -5.54 29.81
C ALA A 252 -17.84 -6.42 28.80
N PRO A 253 -19.10 -6.09 28.48
CA PRO A 253 -19.88 -6.87 27.51
C PRO A 253 -19.16 -7.02 26.16
N MET A 254 -19.02 -8.26 25.69
CA MET A 254 -18.34 -8.59 24.43
C MET A 254 -18.89 -7.80 23.25
N GLU A 255 -20.21 -7.60 23.17
CA GLU A 255 -20.84 -6.85 22.09
C GLU A 255 -20.33 -5.40 22.01
N ASP A 256 -20.25 -4.72 23.15
CA ASP A 256 -19.78 -3.34 23.22
C ASP A 256 -18.29 -3.24 22.91
N ARG A 257 -17.50 -4.20 23.42
CA ARG A 257 -16.06 -4.30 23.11
C ARG A 257 -15.82 -4.51 21.62
N MET A 258 -16.63 -5.31 20.95
CA MET A 258 -16.55 -5.52 19.51
C MET A 258 -16.92 -4.27 18.70
N LYS A 259 -17.91 -3.49 19.15
CA LYS A 259 -18.23 -2.18 18.55
C LYS A 259 -17.05 -1.22 18.67
N GLU A 260 -16.40 -1.16 19.84
CA GLU A 260 -15.23 -0.31 20.07
C GLU A 260 -14.01 -0.77 19.25
N ALA A 261 -13.80 -2.09 19.13
CA ALA A 261 -12.74 -2.64 18.29
C ALA A 261 -12.92 -2.24 16.82
N ARG A 262 -14.14 -2.37 16.28
CA ARG A 262 -14.46 -1.95 14.89
C ARG A 262 -14.27 -0.44 14.69
N LYS A 263 -14.66 0.37 15.66
CA LYS A 263 -14.43 1.82 15.63
C LYS A 263 -12.94 2.14 15.61
N SER A 264 -12.15 1.49 16.47
CA SER A 264 -10.70 1.65 16.53
C SER A 264 -10.02 1.24 15.23
N ILE A 265 -10.44 0.13 14.61
CA ILE A 265 -10.00 -0.31 13.28
C ILE A 265 -10.24 0.78 12.23
N LYS A 266 -11.46 1.34 12.17
CA LYS A 266 -11.79 2.39 11.21
C LYS A 266 -10.94 3.65 11.39
N ILE A 267 -10.70 4.05 12.64
CA ILE A 267 -9.85 5.21 12.94
C ILE A 267 -8.40 4.92 12.54
N SER A 268 -7.91 3.70 12.82
CA SER A 268 -6.58 3.27 12.39
C SER A 268 -6.39 3.39 10.87
N GLU A 269 -7.38 2.95 10.08
CA GLU A 269 -7.33 3.06 8.61
C GLU A 269 -7.25 4.51 8.15
N GLN A 270 -8.04 5.40 8.77
CA GLN A 270 -7.97 6.83 8.48
C GLN A 270 -6.58 7.40 8.82
N LYS A 271 -6.02 7.07 9.98
CA LYS A 271 -4.69 7.50 10.42
C LYS A 271 -3.58 6.98 9.49
N PHE A 272 -3.65 5.72 9.09
CA PHE A 272 -2.69 5.13 8.16
C PHE A 272 -2.74 5.80 6.77
N ASN A 273 -3.94 6.13 6.27
CA ASN A 273 -4.11 6.87 5.02
C ASN A 273 -3.51 8.28 5.12
N ASN A 274 -3.77 9.01 6.20
CA ASN A 274 -3.17 10.33 6.43
C ASN A 274 -1.64 10.27 6.50
N ALA A 275 -1.09 9.27 7.20
CA ALA A 275 0.35 9.04 7.24
C ALA A 275 0.91 8.88 5.82
N SER A 276 0.26 8.02 5.01
CA SER A 276 0.66 7.79 3.61
C SER A 276 0.61 9.06 2.77
N THR A 277 -0.36 9.95 3.02
CA THR A 277 -0.42 11.28 2.38
C THR A 277 0.78 12.13 2.78
N HIS A 278 1.12 12.23 4.07
CA HIS A 278 2.26 13.02 4.52
C HIS A 278 3.61 12.48 4.01
N LEU A 279 3.75 11.16 3.90
CA LEU A 279 4.93 10.55 3.28
C LEU A 279 5.02 10.90 1.79
N THR A 280 3.91 10.82 1.06
CA THR A 280 3.85 11.23 -0.35
C THR A 280 4.21 12.71 -0.53
N GLU A 281 3.70 13.59 0.33
CA GLU A 281 4.03 15.01 0.31
C GLU A 281 5.51 15.27 0.62
N PHE A 282 6.09 14.50 1.55
CA PHE A 282 7.52 14.54 1.86
C PHE A 282 8.34 14.17 0.62
N GLU A 283 8.05 13.02 0.01
CA GLU A 283 8.78 12.52 -1.16
C GLU A 283 8.63 13.45 -2.36
N THR A 284 7.43 13.99 -2.59
CA THR A 284 7.19 14.98 -3.66
C THR A 284 8.05 16.21 -3.44
N LYS A 285 8.10 16.74 -2.21
CA LYS A 285 8.87 17.95 -1.91
C LYS A 285 10.38 17.70 -1.96
N LEU A 286 10.83 16.51 -1.57
CA LEU A 286 12.22 16.08 -1.64
C LEU A 286 12.69 16.03 -3.11
N ASN A 287 11.87 15.49 -4.00
CA ASN A 287 12.17 15.34 -5.43
C ASN A 287 11.94 16.63 -6.25
N SER A 288 11.35 17.67 -5.66
CA SER A 288 11.09 18.97 -6.33
C SER A 288 12.21 19.99 -6.14
N LYS A 289 13.33 19.60 -5.52
CA LYS A 289 14.52 20.44 -5.32
C LYS A 289 15.64 20.03 -6.26
#